data_AF-A0A9P1DUX7-F1
#
_entry.id   AF-A0A9P1DUX7-F1
#
_cell.length_a   1.000
_cell.length_b   1.000
_cell.length_c   1.000
_cell.angle_alpha   90.00
_cell.angle_beta   90.00
_cell.angle_gamma   90.00
#
_symmetry.space_group_name_H-M   'P 1'
#
loop_
_entity.id
_entity.type
_entity.pdbx_description
1 polymer ?
#
loop_
_entity_poly.entity_id
_entity_poly.type
_entity_poly.pdbx_seq_one_letter_code
_entity_poly.pdbx_strand_id
1 'polypeptide(L)'
;MYWMRLLEGVSLSKQIGVALLPLKKLAHGLLPAMSFTILGFCAFSHAMCAVQVTPEHLWPHTFWYSFTSLITQGLPEHPPDDYLELFLLYGGVLFFSIFVMNIFIGVISEQYASEKEQGDVMFERVRAHSCLNYLTRITVLPCNLLTPKAAALLALGTMALTLMLQLGVLYSRRPVPGILQLAAFIASQVVLFMVSIQCKGKSFPWSQHDGAKRYLWICEPSEPSSSRDLRSPWAQQSNDSVRLVEAVERTLAMNLDGMRQVVRSEMMASMSVAGRDSTWPRSDGPEVVNQDKEPFFKRWGR
;
A
#
# COMPACT_ATOMS: atom_id res chain seq x y z
N MET A 1 4.52 -9.40 3.76
CA MET A 1 3.85 -8.08 3.63
C MET A 1 4.45 -6.97 4.51
N TYR A 2 4.82 -7.20 5.79
CA TYR A 2 5.33 -6.13 6.67
C TYR A 2 6.60 -5.44 6.18
N TRP A 3 7.54 -6.21 5.61
CA TRP A 3 8.74 -5.66 5.01
C TRP A 3 8.44 -4.64 3.90
N MET A 4 7.40 -4.88 3.09
CA MET A 4 6.96 -3.92 2.08
C MET A 4 6.38 -2.64 2.67
N ARG A 5 5.68 -2.73 3.82
CA ARG A 5 5.21 -1.54 4.56
C ARG A 5 6.34 -0.78 5.24
N LEU A 6 7.35 -1.48 5.76
CA LEU A 6 8.57 -0.84 6.27
C LEU A 6 9.28 -0.05 5.16
N LEU A 7 9.26 -0.57 3.92
CA LEU A 7 9.75 0.14 2.75
C LEU A 7 8.91 1.40 2.38
N GLU A 8 7.68 1.56 2.89
CA GLU A 8 6.93 2.82 2.72
C GLU A 8 7.44 3.92 3.66
N GLY A 9 7.91 3.54 4.85
CA GLY A 9 8.53 4.45 5.84
C GLY A 9 9.85 5.06 5.37
N VAL A 10 10.46 4.48 4.34
CA VAL A 10 11.68 4.98 3.67
C VAL A 10 11.48 6.39 3.10
N SER A 11 10.24 6.78 2.79
CA SER A 11 9.90 8.14 2.34
C SER A 11 10.21 9.23 3.38
N LEU A 12 10.44 8.87 4.64
CA LEU A 12 10.79 9.80 5.72
C LEU A 12 12.23 10.32 5.62
N SER A 13 13.16 9.56 5.01
CA SER A 13 14.56 9.95 4.88
C SER A 13 14.92 10.12 3.41
N LYS A 14 15.41 11.30 3.03
CA LYS A 14 15.84 11.58 1.64
C LYS A 14 16.95 10.62 1.20
N GLN A 15 17.96 10.41 2.03
CA GLN A 15 19.10 9.56 1.68
C GLN A 15 18.68 8.11 1.41
N ILE A 16 17.83 7.56 2.28
CA ILE A 16 17.34 6.18 2.13
C ILE A 16 16.34 6.09 0.97
N GLY A 17 15.46 7.09 0.83
CA GLY A 17 14.46 7.18 -0.24
C GLY A 17 15.04 7.21 -1.63
N VAL A 18 16.04 8.07 -1.87
CA VAL A 18 16.70 8.17 -3.18
C VAL A 18 17.41 6.86 -3.54
N ALA A 19 17.93 6.11 -2.57
CA ALA A 19 18.58 4.82 -2.81
C ALA A 19 17.60 3.66 -3.06
N LEU A 20 16.49 3.61 -2.32
CA LEU A 20 15.54 2.48 -2.34
C LEU A 20 14.39 2.63 -3.35
N LEU A 21 14.02 3.85 -3.75
CA LEU A 21 12.95 4.06 -4.73
C LEU A 21 13.24 3.42 -6.09
N PRO A 22 14.47 3.53 -6.65
CA PRO A 22 14.84 2.81 -7.86
C PRO A 22 14.61 1.30 -7.72
N LEU A 23 15.01 0.69 -6.59
CA LEU A 23 14.84 -0.73 -6.33
C LEU A 23 13.36 -1.17 -6.33
N LYS A 24 12.45 -0.33 -5.85
CA LYS A 24 11.00 -0.64 -5.86
C LYS A 24 10.45 -0.69 -7.30
N LYS A 25 10.89 0.22 -8.16
CA LYS A 25 10.52 0.20 -9.59
C LYS A 25 11.21 -0.93 -10.34
N LEU A 26 12.46 -1.19 -10.00
CA LEU A 26 13.26 -2.28 -10.53
C LEU A 26 12.50 -3.61 -10.46
N ALA A 27 11.81 -3.88 -9.35
CA ALA A 27 11.00 -5.09 -9.19
C ALA A 27 9.95 -5.29 -10.31
N HIS A 28 9.36 -4.21 -10.85
CA HIS A 28 8.44 -4.30 -11.99
C HIS A 28 9.19 -4.53 -13.30
N GLY A 29 10.35 -3.86 -13.47
CA GLY A 29 11.22 -4.06 -14.63
C GLY A 29 11.84 -5.46 -14.72
N LEU A 30 12.02 -6.15 -13.58
CA LEU A 30 12.51 -7.53 -13.53
C LEU A 30 11.46 -8.57 -13.92
N LEU A 31 10.17 -8.22 -13.99
CA LEU A 31 9.09 -9.19 -14.16
C LEU A 31 9.24 -10.05 -15.45
N PRO A 32 9.68 -9.51 -16.60
CA PRO A 32 9.98 -10.32 -17.78
C PRO A 32 11.13 -11.31 -17.56
N ALA A 33 12.24 -10.88 -16.96
CA ALA A 33 13.39 -11.74 -16.67
C ALA A 33 13.04 -12.84 -15.64
N MET A 34 12.26 -12.49 -14.61
CA MET A 34 11.71 -13.45 -13.65
C MET A 34 10.80 -14.47 -14.32
N SER A 35 9.91 -14.03 -15.23
CA SER A 35 9.04 -14.92 -15.99
C SER A 35 9.84 -15.92 -16.83
N PHE A 36 10.87 -15.44 -17.55
CA PHE A 36 11.76 -16.30 -18.33
C PHE A 36 12.50 -17.32 -17.45
N THR A 37 12.96 -16.89 -16.28
CA THR A 37 13.66 -17.74 -15.31
C THR A 37 12.76 -18.82 -14.73
N ILE A 38 11.52 -18.46 -14.39
CA ILE A 38 10.50 -19.42 -13.93
C ILE A 38 10.20 -20.43 -15.03
N LEU A 39 10.05 -20.00 -16.29
CA LEU A 39 9.82 -20.91 -17.42
C LEU A 39 10.99 -21.87 -17.61
N GLY A 40 12.23 -21.37 -17.61
CA GLY A 40 13.43 -22.19 -17.69
C GLY A 40 13.53 -23.18 -16.53
N PHE A 41 13.15 -22.75 -15.32
CA PHE A 41 13.21 -23.55 -14.11
C PHE A 41 12.16 -24.67 -14.15
N CYS A 42 10.95 -24.36 -14.59
CA CYS A 42 9.88 -25.34 -14.78
C CYS A 42 10.26 -26.37 -15.86
N ALA A 43 10.83 -25.91 -16.98
CA ALA A 43 11.28 -26.80 -18.06
C ALA A 43 12.40 -27.75 -17.59
N PHE A 44 13.38 -27.21 -16.85
CA PHE A 44 14.45 -28.01 -16.26
C PHE A 44 13.93 -29.01 -15.22
N SER A 45 13.07 -28.57 -14.31
CA SER A 45 12.48 -29.43 -13.28
C SER A 45 11.65 -30.56 -13.90
N HIS A 46 10.93 -30.28 -15.00
CA HIS A 46 10.20 -31.29 -15.75
C HIS A 46 11.13 -32.26 -16.48
N ALA A 47 12.23 -31.79 -17.06
CA ALA A 47 13.25 -32.66 -17.66
C ALA A 47 13.90 -33.59 -16.62
N MET A 48 14.27 -33.07 -15.45
CA MET A 48 14.79 -33.87 -14.34
C MET A 48 13.79 -34.92 -13.87
N CYS A 49 12.50 -34.56 -13.76
CA CYS A 49 11.44 -35.50 -13.42
C CYS A 49 11.29 -36.63 -14.46
N ALA A 50 11.43 -36.31 -15.75
CA ALA A 50 11.33 -37.29 -16.82
C ALA A 50 12.50 -38.29 -16.83
N VAL A 51 13.68 -37.87 -16.34
CA VAL A 51 14.90 -38.70 -16.29
C VAL A 51 14.95 -39.52 -15.01
N GLN A 52 14.52 -38.97 -13.89
CA GLN A 52 14.39 -39.66 -12.61
C GLN A 52 13.11 -40.51 -12.59
N VAL A 53 13.06 -41.59 -13.39
CA VAL A 53 11.88 -42.47 -13.51
C VAL A 53 11.60 -43.30 -12.24
N THR A 54 12.40 -43.13 -11.17
CA THR A 54 12.20 -43.84 -9.91
C THR A 54 10.93 -43.40 -9.18
N PRO A 55 9.98 -44.32 -8.88
CA PRO A 55 8.70 -44.02 -8.24
C PRO A 55 8.80 -43.45 -6.83
N GLU A 56 9.99 -43.50 -6.22
CA GLU A 56 10.25 -42.98 -4.88
C GLU A 56 10.53 -41.47 -4.86
N HIS A 57 10.75 -40.85 -6.02
CA HIS A 57 11.01 -39.41 -6.13
C HIS A 57 9.69 -38.64 -6.29
N LEU A 58 9.07 -38.32 -5.16
CA LEU A 58 7.89 -37.46 -5.10
C LEU A 58 8.21 -36.03 -5.58
N TRP A 59 7.27 -35.43 -6.31
CA TRP A 59 7.32 -34.07 -6.89
C TRP A 59 7.96 -32.97 -6.03
N PRO A 60 7.66 -32.82 -4.71
CA PRO A 60 8.28 -31.77 -3.90
C PRO A 60 9.80 -31.95 -3.72
N HIS A 61 10.31 -33.18 -3.74
CA HIS A 61 11.75 -33.44 -3.58
C HIS A 61 12.51 -33.02 -4.84
N THR A 62 12.06 -33.44 -6.03
CA THR A 62 12.67 -33.05 -7.31
C THR A 62 12.59 -31.54 -7.55
N PHE A 63 11.50 -30.89 -7.14
CA PHE A 63 11.39 -29.43 -7.18
C PHE A 63 12.45 -28.76 -6.31
N TRP A 64 12.59 -29.18 -5.04
CA TRP A 64 13.55 -28.58 -4.12
C TRP A 64 15.00 -28.85 -4.53
N TYR A 65 15.27 -30.05 -5.04
CA TYR A 65 16.56 -30.41 -5.59
C TYR A 65 16.92 -29.54 -6.80
N SER A 66 15.99 -29.40 -7.76
CA SER A 66 16.17 -28.53 -8.93
C SER A 66 16.35 -27.07 -8.52
N PHE A 67 15.61 -26.60 -7.51
CA PHE A 67 15.72 -25.24 -6.99
C PHE A 67 17.10 -24.99 -6.37
N THR A 68 17.56 -25.89 -5.51
CA THR A 68 18.86 -25.78 -4.84
C THR A 68 20.00 -25.87 -5.89
N SER A 69 19.89 -26.79 -6.84
CA SER A 69 20.91 -26.94 -7.87
C SER A 69 21.00 -25.71 -8.77
N LEU A 70 19.87 -25.20 -9.29
CA LEU A 70 19.89 -24.08 -10.25
C LEU A 70 20.09 -22.72 -9.58
N ILE A 71 19.40 -22.44 -8.47
CA ILE A 71 19.38 -21.10 -7.86
C ILE A 71 20.56 -20.90 -6.93
N THR A 72 20.89 -21.89 -6.10
CA THR A 72 22.01 -21.78 -5.16
C THR A 72 23.31 -22.35 -5.72
N GLN A 73 23.30 -22.87 -6.95
CA GLN A 73 24.44 -23.57 -7.55
C GLN A 73 24.93 -24.73 -6.67
N GLY A 74 24.00 -25.33 -5.90
CA GLY A 74 24.30 -26.43 -5.00
C GLY A 74 24.47 -27.72 -5.79
N LEU A 75 25.72 -28.07 -6.11
CA LEU A 75 26.02 -29.39 -6.67
C LEU A 75 25.86 -30.46 -5.59
N PRO A 76 25.33 -31.64 -5.92
CA PRO A 76 25.24 -32.75 -4.99
C PRO A 76 26.64 -33.22 -4.56
N GLU A 77 26.79 -33.67 -3.32
CA GLU A 77 28.07 -34.18 -2.78
C GLU A 77 28.58 -35.42 -3.56
N HIS A 78 27.65 -36.19 -4.11
CA HIS A 78 27.95 -37.35 -4.95
C HIS A 78 27.34 -37.15 -6.35
N PRO A 79 28.11 -37.35 -7.42
CA PRO A 79 27.59 -37.24 -8.77
C PRO A 79 26.54 -38.35 -9.01
N PRO A 80 25.43 -38.05 -9.72
CA PRO A 80 24.47 -39.09 -10.11
C PRO A 80 25.14 -40.13 -11.02
N ASP A 81 24.74 -41.40 -10.85
CA ASP A 81 25.26 -42.53 -11.63
C ASP A 81 24.79 -42.49 -13.10
N ASP A 82 23.67 -41.83 -13.39
CA ASP A 82 23.15 -41.67 -14.75
C ASP A 82 23.83 -40.48 -15.46
N TYR A 83 24.52 -40.77 -16.57
CA TYR A 83 25.17 -39.77 -17.41
C TYR A 83 24.20 -38.72 -17.96
N LEU A 84 22.94 -39.07 -18.20
CA LEU A 84 21.94 -38.14 -18.74
C LEU A 84 21.48 -37.17 -17.66
N GLU A 85 21.27 -37.66 -16.43
CA GLU A 85 21.00 -36.82 -15.26
C GLU A 85 22.19 -35.89 -14.99
N LEU A 86 23.41 -36.42 -15.02
CA LEU A 86 24.64 -35.65 -14.86
C LEU A 86 24.76 -34.54 -15.91
N PHE A 87 24.51 -34.86 -17.17
CA PHE A 87 24.55 -33.90 -18.28
C PHE A 87 23.49 -32.81 -18.14
N LEU A 88 22.25 -33.17 -17.80
CA LEU A 88 21.19 -32.20 -17.52
C LEU A 88 21.58 -31.29 -16.36
N LEU A 89 22.03 -31.86 -15.24
CA LEU A 89 22.43 -31.11 -14.06
C LEU A 89 23.49 -30.05 -14.39
N TYR A 90 24.62 -30.46 -14.98
CA TYR A 90 25.68 -29.52 -15.34
C TYR A 90 25.26 -28.54 -16.43
N GLY A 91 24.53 -29.01 -17.45
CA GLY A 91 24.03 -28.15 -18.53
C GLY A 91 23.05 -27.10 -18.03
N GLY A 92 22.14 -27.48 -17.13
CA GLY A 92 21.18 -26.60 -16.47
C GLY A 92 21.88 -25.56 -15.60
N VAL A 93 22.80 -25.98 -14.73
CA VAL A 93 23.58 -25.05 -13.88
C VAL A 93 24.40 -24.08 -14.75
N LEU A 94 25.05 -24.56 -15.81
CA LEU A 94 25.83 -23.72 -16.72
C LEU A 94 24.92 -22.72 -17.47
N PHE A 95 23.78 -23.17 -17.99
CA PHE A 95 22.81 -22.29 -18.63
C PHE A 95 22.28 -21.23 -17.67
N PHE A 96 21.86 -21.59 -16.46
CA PHE A 96 21.35 -20.63 -15.48
C PHE A 96 22.42 -19.64 -15.00
N SER A 97 23.62 -20.14 -14.69
CA SER A 97 24.71 -19.29 -14.19
C SER A 97 25.28 -18.35 -15.25
N ILE A 98 25.50 -18.83 -16.47
CA ILE A 98 26.13 -18.03 -17.53
C ILE A 98 25.10 -17.21 -18.30
N PHE A 99 23.92 -17.74 -18.58
CA PHE A 99 22.95 -17.02 -19.40
C PHE A 99 21.99 -16.20 -18.52
N VAL A 100 21.26 -16.87 -17.63
CA VAL A 100 20.18 -16.24 -16.88
C VAL A 100 20.71 -15.19 -15.90
N MET A 101 21.74 -15.51 -15.10
CA MET A 101 22.30 -14.54 -14.15
C MET A 101 22.92 -13.32 -14.82
N ASN A 102 23.62 -13.50 -15.96
CA ASN A 102 24.21 -12.37 -16.68
C ASN A 102 23.12 -11.46 -17.27
N ILE A 103 22.01 -12.01 -17.76
CA ILE A 103 20.85 -11.22 -18.19
C ILE A 103 20.26 -10.44 -17.02
N PHE A 104 20.10 -11.07 -15.84
CA PHE A 104 19.60 -10.36 -14.66
C PHE A 104 20.52 -9.22 -14.26
N ILE A 105 21.84 -9.46 -14.18
CA ILE A 105 22.81 -8.42 -13.82
C ILE A 105 22.77 -7.28 -14.82
N GLY A 106 22.69 -7.58 -16.12
CA GLY A 106 22.56 -6.57 -17.18
C GLY A 106 21.30 -5.73 -17.03
N VAL A 107 20.13 -6.37 -16.92
CA VAL A 107 18.83 -5.69 -16.75
C VAL A 107 18.79 -4.88 -15.46
N ILE A 108 19.27 -5.44 -14.34
CA ILE A 108 19.33 -4.75 -13.06
C ILE A 108 20.23 -3.52 -13.17
N SER A 109 21.42 -3.65 -13.76
CA SER A 109 22.38 -2.56 -13.88
C SER A 109 21.86 -1.43 -14.75
N GLU A 110 21.28 -1.76 -15.90
CA GLU A 110 20.74 -0.77 -16.85
C GLU A 110 19.52 -0.03 -16.26
N GLN A 111 18.57 -0.77 -15.68
CA GLN A 111 17.37 -0.18 -15.07
C GLN A 111 17.70 0.59 -13.79
N TYR A 112 18.67 0.13 -13.00
CA TYR A 112 19.11 0.86 -11.82
C TYR A 112 19.83 2.16 -12.20
N ALA A 113 20.70 2.13 -13.22
CA ALA A 113 21.38 3.33 -13.69
C ALA A 113 20.39 4.39 -14.19
N SER A 114 19.42 4.01 -15.01
CA SER A 114 18.42 4.93 -15.56
C SER A 114 17.49 5.51 -14.48
N GLU A 115 17.06 4.69 -13.51
CA GLU A 115 16.20 5.15 -12.41
C GLU A 115 16.98 5.96 -11.35
N LYS A 116 18.28 5.71 -11.18
CA LYS A 116 19.14 6.48 -10.27
C LYS A 116 19.26 7.94 -10.71
N GLU A 117 19.37 8.20 -12.02
CA GLU A 117 19.39 9.57 -12.57
C GLU A 117 18.10 10.34 -12.26
N GLN A 118 16.98 9.63 -12.16
CA GLN A 118 15.66 10.21 -11.84
C GLN A 118 15.33 10.20 -10.34
N GLY A 119 16.24 9.71 -9.50
CA GLY A 119 15.98 9.39 -8.09
C GLY A 119 15.49 10.58 -7.27
N ASP A 120 16.08 11.77 -7.47
CA ASP A 120 15.69 12.99 -6.75
C ASP A 120 14.27 13.45 -7.13
N VAL A 121 13.97 13.54 -8.43
CA VAL A 121 12.64 13.95 -8.93
C VAL A 121 11.57 12.94 -8.51
N MET A 122 11.89 11.65 -8.61
CA MET A 122 10.98 10.59 -8.21
C MET A 122 10.69 10.65 -6.69
N PHE A 123 11.70 10.93 -5.87
CA PHE A 123 11.52 11.09 -4.43
C PHE A 123 10.59 12.25 -4.08
N GLU A 124 10.78 13.41 -4.71
CA GLU A 124 9.90 14.56 -4.51
C GLU A 124 8.46 14.26 -4.95
N ARG A 125 8.29 13.60 -6.10
CA ARG A 125 6.97 13.17 -6.59
C ARG A 125 6.28 12.21 -5.62
N VAL A 126 7.00 11.22 -5.10
CA VAL A 126 6.46 10.26 -4.12
C VAL A 126 6.08 10.97 -2.82
N ARG A 127 6.88 11.93 -2.36
CA ARG A 127 6.54 12.74 -1.18
C ARG A 127 5.32 13.63 -1.41
N ALA A 128 5.25 14.31 -2.55
CA ALA A 128 4.10 15.13 -2.92
C ALA A 128 2.82 14.28 -2.97
N HIS A 129 2.89 13.09 -3.57
CA HIS A 129 1.78 12.16 -3.63
C HIS A 129 1.39 11.61 -2.24
N SER A 130 2.36 11.33 -1.37
CA SER A 130 2.09 10.94 0.03
C SER A 130 1.43 12.07 0.81
N CYS A 131 1.87 13.32 0.65
CA CYS A 131 1.24 14.49 1.23
C CYS A 131 -0.19 14.68 0.71
N LEU A 132 -0.40 14.54 -0.60
CA LEU A 132 -1.72 14.64 -1.23
C LEU A 132 -2.65 13.56 -0.67
N ASN A 133 -2.21 12.31 -0.62
CA ASN A 133 -2.97 11.20 -0.04
C ASN A 133 -3.28 11.41 1.44
N TYR A 134 -2.36 12.02 2.19
CA TYR A 134 -2.61 12.37 3.58
C TYR A 134 -3.69 13.44 3.70
N LEU A 135 -3.62 14.50 2.89
CA LEU A 135 -4.63 15.57 2.86
C LEU A 135 -6.01 15.06 2.42
N THR A 136 -6.10 14.23 1.38
CA THR A 136 -7.36 13.65 0.91
C THR A 136 -7.93 12.64 1.90
N ARG A 137 -7.09 11.93 2.66
CA ARG A 137 -7.58 11.05 3.74
C ARG A 137 -8.17 11.85 4.90
N ILE A 138 -7.58 12.99 5.25
CA ILE A 138 -8.10 13.87 6.32
C ILE A 138 -9.50 14.40 5.96
N THR A 139 -9.80 14.63 4.68
CA THR A 139 -11.14 15.11 4.30
C THR A 139 -12.22 14.03 4.39
N VAL A 140 -11.85 12.76 4.21
CA VAL A 140 -12.80 11.63 4.29
C VAL A 140 -13.02 11.16 5.72
N LEU A 141 -11.98 11.18 6.57
CA LEU A 141 -12.05 10.71 7.95
C LEU A 141 -12.15 11.90 8.92
N PRO A 142 -13.30 12.14 9.57
CA PRO A 142 -13.42 13.22 10.54
C PRO A 142 -12.44 13.01 11.70
N CYS A 143 -11.34 13.76 11.72
CA CYS A 143 -10.20 13.63 12.64
C CYS A 143 -10.49 14.09 14.08
N ASN A 144 -11.72 13.95 14.56
CA ASN A 144 -12.15 14.41 15.88
C ASN A 144 -12.78 13.30 16.75
N LEU A 145 -12.60 12.03 16.38
CA LEU A 145 -13.14 10.89 17.13
C LEU A 145 -12.51 10.72 18.52
N LEU A 146 -11.22 11.02 18.70
CA LEU A 146 -10.53 10.89 19.98
C LEU A 146 -9.64 12.11 20.27
N THR A 147 -9.51 12.42 21.57
CA THR A 147 -8.55 13.41 22.05
C THR A 147 -7.11 12.86 21.93
N PRO A 148 -6.08 13.69 21.72
CA PRO A 148 -4.70 13.23 21.54
C PRO A 148 -4.16 12.46 22.76
N LYS A 149 -4.63 12.81 23.97
CA LYS A 149 -4.31 12.06 25.18
C LYS A 149 -4.91 10.65 25.14
N ALA A 150 -6.17 10.53 24.75
CA ALA A 150 -6.83 9.24 24.60
C ALA A 150 -6.20 8.41 23.47
N ALA A 151 -5.83 9.05 22.36
CA ALA A 151 -5.10 8.43 21.25
C ALA A 151 -3.77 7.84 21.70
N ALA A 152 -2.95 8.62 22.43
CA ALA A 152 -1.68 8.17 22.96
C ALA A 152 -1.83 7.03 23.97
N LEU A 153 -2.83 7.10 24.86
CA LEU A 153 -3.14 6.03 25.80
C LEU A 153 -3.60 4.76 25.08
N LEU A 154 -4.42 4.88 24.03
CA LEU A 154 -4.87 3.76 23.22
C LEU A 154 -3.70 3.12 22.46
N ALA A 155 -2.78 3.92 21.93
CA ALA A 155 -1.58 3.46 21.25
C ALA A 155 -0.65 2.70 22.21
N LEU A 156 -0.36 3.29 23.37
CA LEU A 156 0.44 2.65 24.41
C LEU A 156 -0.21 1.37 24.92
N GLY A 157 -1.54 1.40 25.13
CA GLY A 157 -2.32 0.25 25.55
C GLY A 157 -2.28 -0.88 24.52
N THR A 158 -2.40 -0.56 23.23
CA THR A 158 -2.30 -1.58 22.16
C THR A 158 -0.89 -2.11 21.97
N MET A 159 0.15 -1.29 22.11
CA MET A 159 1.55 -1.77 22.14
C MET A 159 1.80 -2.68 23.34
N ALA A 160 1.33 -2.30 24.53
CA ALA A 160 1.45 -3.15 25.71
C ALA A 160 0.69 -4.46 25.56
N LEU A 161 -0.54 -4.44 25.04
CA LEU A 161 -1.36 -5.63 24.81
C LEU A 161 -0.71 -6.58 23.81
N THR A 162 -0.16 -6.06 22.70
CA THR A 162 0.53 -6.88 21.70
C THR A 162 1.80 -7.52 22.25
N LEU A 163 2.59 -6.78 23.05
CA LEU A 163 3.76 -7.32 23.76
C LEU A 163 3.37 -8.39 24.78
N MET A 164 2.32 -8.16 25.57
CA MET A 164 1.82 -9.14 26.54
C MET A 164 1.31 -10.40 25.86
N LEU A 165 0.66 -10.27 24.69
CA LEU A 165 0.21 -11.41 23.90
C LEU A 165 1.40 -12.22 23.37
N GLN A 166 2.44 -11.55 22.84
CA GLN A 166 3.67 -12.20 22.41
C GLN A 166 4.38 -12.94 23.56
N LEU A 167 4.49 -12.29 24.72
CA LEU A 167 5.10 -12.89 25.91
C LEU A 167 4.28 -14.07 26.45
N GLY A 168 2.94 -13.98 26.40
CA GLY A 168 2.03 -15.04 26.80
C GLY A 168 2.11 -16.27 25.89
N VAL A 169 2.23 -16.06 24.57
CA VAL A 169 2.47 -17.15 23.59
C VAL A 169 3.81 -17.83 23.89
N LEU A 170 4.85 -17.05 24.17
CA LEU A 170 6.18 -17.57 24.49
C LEU A 170 6.17 -18.40 25.78
N TYR A 171 5.46 -17.93 26.81
CA TYR A 171 5.41 -18.59 28.12
C TYR A 171 4.52 -19.84 28.14
N SER A 172 3.35 -19.80 27.50
CA SER A 172 2.33 -20.83 27.67
C SER A 172 2.66 -22.16 26.98
N ARG A 173 3.66 -22.22 26.10
CA ARG A 173 4.04 -23.38 25.24
C ARG A 173 2.89 -24.03 24.45
N ARG A 174 1.66 -23.54 24.56
CA ARG A 174 0.48 -24.03 23.85
C ARG A 174 0.31 -23.23 22.56
N PRO A 175 0.08 -23.89 21.42
CA PRO A 175 -0.18 -23.19 20.17
C PRO A 175 -1.52 -22.44 20.30
N VAL A 176 -1.47 -21.12 20.18
CA VAL A 176 -2.67 -20.29 20.07
C VAL A 176 -3.29 -20.55 18.69
N PRO A 177 -4.62 -20.67 18.57
CA PRO A 177 -5.26 -20.79 17.27
C PRO A 177 -4.86 -19.62 16.37
N GLY A 178 -4.29 -19.93 15.19
CA GLY A 178 -3.70 -18.91 14.30
C GLY A 178 -4.68 -17.81 13.88
N ILE A 179 -5.98 -18.11 13.82
CA ILE A 179 -7.04 -17.14 13.52
C ILE A 179 -7.11 -16.04 14.58
N LEU A 180 -6.98 -16.39 15.87
CA LEU A 180 -7.02 -15.42 16.96
C LEU A 180 -5.80 -14.50 16.93
N GLN A 181 -4.62 -15.06 16.63
CA GLN A 181 -3.39 -14.29 16.47
C GLN A 181 -3.49 -13.32 15.29
N LEU A 182 -4.02 -13.78 14.15
CA LEU A 182 -4.25 -12.93 12.98
C LEU A 182 -5.26 -11.82 13.28
N ALA A 183 -6.37 -12.12 13.95
CA ALA A 183 -7.39 -11.14 14.32
C ALA A 183 -6.85 -10.07 15.28
N ALA A 184 -6.15 -10.48 16.35
CA ALA A 184 -5.49 -9.57 17.28
C ALA A 184 -4.46 -8.70 16.58
N PHE A 185 -3.72 -9.28 15.63
CA PHE A 185 -2.77 -8.56 14.81
C PHE A 185 -3.47 -7.50 13.92
N ILE A 186 -4.51 -7.88 13.17
CA ILE A 186 -5.25 -6.93 12.32
C ILE A 186 -5.85 -5.80 13.15
N ALA A 187 -6.47 -6.13 14.29
CA ALA A 187 -7.00 -5.14 15.22
C ALA A 187 -5.93 -4.16 15.70
N SER A 188 -4.74 -4.66 16.07
CA SER A 188 -3.62 -3.81 16.48
C SER A 188 -3.16 -2.85 15.38
N GLN A 189 -3.12 -3.31 14.12
CA GLN A 189 -2.74 -2.47 12.99
C GLN A 189 -3.79 -1.39 12.69
N VAL A 190 -5.07 -1.74 12.75
CA VAL A 190 -6.16 -0.77 12.58
C VAL A 190 -6.10 0.28 13.68
N VAL A 191 -5.88 -0.11 14.93
CA VAL A 191 -5.77 0.85 16.04
C VAL A 191 -4.55 1.76 15.87
N LEU A 192 -3.37 1.22 15.56
CA LEU A 192 -2.17 2.04 15.32
C LEU A 192 -2.37 3.01 14.15
N PHE A 193 -3.02 2.55 13.07
CA PHE A 193 -3.36 3.39 11.93
C PHE A 193 -4.33 4.51 12.32
N MET A 194 -5.39 4.17 13.06
CA MET A 194 -6.38 5.16 13.55
C MET A 194 -5.74 6.19 14.48
N VAL A 195 -4.83 5.77 15.38
CA VAL A 195 -4.05 6.67 16.24
C VAL A 195 -3.21 7.62 15.39
N SER A 196 -2.53 7.11 14.37
CA SER A 196 -1.65 7.95 13.52
C SER A 196 -2.40 9.05 12.75
N ILE A 197 -3.70 8.85 12.51
CA ILE A 197 -4.56 9.80 11.79
C ILE A 197 -5.17 10.85 12.74
N GLN A 198 -5.13 10.63 14.05
CA GLN A 198 -5.69 11.54 15.05
C GLN A 198 -4.76 12.73 15.32
N CYS A 199 -4.55 13.57 14.30
CA CYS A 199 -3.92 14.86 14.48
C CYS A 199 -5.01 15.90 14.78
N LYS A 200 -4.93 16.49 15.98
CA LYS A 200 -5.96 17.42 16.49
C LYS A 200 -5.97 18.71 15.65
N GLY A 201 -7.08 18.93 14.95
CA GLY A 201 -7.36 20.06 14.05
C GLY A 201 -7.12 21.49 14.55
N LYS A 202 -6.82 21.71 15.84
CA LYS A 202 -6.76 23.05 16.43
C LYS A 202 -5.36 23.69 16.46
N SER A 203 -4.31 22.93 16.21
CA SER A 203 -2.92 23.44 16.25
C SER A 203 -2.18 23.15 14.95
N PHE A 204 -2.89 22.98 13.85
CA PHE A 204 -2.22 22.94 12.57
C PHE A 204 -1.86 24.37 12.18
N PRO A 205 -0.61 24.64 11.76
CA PRO A 205 -0.27 25.94 11.22
C PRO A 205 -1.16 26.30 10.02
N TRP A 206 -1.79 25.30 9.36
CA TRP A 206 -2.76 25.50 8.29
C TRP A 206 -4.23 25.74 8.72
N SER A 207 -4.62 25.51 9.97
CA SER A 207 -6.03 25.66 10.42
C SER A 207 -6.32 26.91 11.24
N GLN A 208 -5.31 27.68 11.65
CA GLN A 208 -5.54 28.99 12.27
C GLN A 208 -6.22 29.93 11.27
N HIS A 209 -7.51 30.20 11.49
CA HIS A 209 -8.30 31.16 10.71
C HIS A 209 -7.94 32.61 11.09
N ASP A 210 -6.68 32.99 10.95
CA ASP A 210 -6.22 34.34 11.29
C ASP A 210 -6.56 35.39 10.21
N GLY A 211 -7.56 35.12 9.36
CA GLY A 211 -7.94 35.98 8.23
C GLY A 211 -6.88 36.10 7.12
N ALA A 212 -5.67 35.57 7.33
CA ALA A 212 -4.59 35.58 6.34
C ALA A 212 -4.93 34.64 5.18
N LYS A 213 -4.95 35.20 3.96
CA LYS A 213 -5.03 34.43 2.72
C LYS A 213 -3.84 33.46 2.68
N ARG A 214 -4.12 32.16 2.60
CA ARG A 214 -3.10 31.12 2.45
C ARG A 214 -2.92 30.85 0.97
N TYR A 215 -1.69 30.95 0.50
CA TYR A 215 -1.32 30.66 -0.87
C TYR A 215 -0.69 29.27 -0.92
N LEU A 216 -1.26 28.39 -1.74
CA LEU A 216 -0.60 27.14 -2.12
C LEU A 216 0.30 27.46 -3.30
N TRP A 217 1.61 27.47 -3.08
CA TRP A 217 2.57 27.62 -4.16
C TRP A 217 2.71 26.28 -4.87
N ILE A 218 2.13 26.19 -6.06
CA ILE A 218 2.35 25.07 -6.97
C ILE A 218 3.57 25.46 -7.80
N CYS A 219 4.71 24.85 -7.52
CA CYS A 219 5.89 25.01 -8.36
C CYS A 219 5.69 24.16 -9.61
N GLU A 220 5.37 24.80 -10.73
CA GLU A 220 5.42 24.16 -12.04
C GLU A 220 6.88 24.21 -12.53
N PRO A 221 7.48 23.09 -12.96
CA PRO A 221 8.81 23.11 -13.51
C PRO A 221 8.81 24.03 -14.73
N SER A 222 9.58 25.12 -14.67
CA SER A 222 9.73 26.02 -15.81
C SER A 222 10.40 25.23 -16.94
N GLU A 223 9.67 24.97 -18.02
CA GLU A 223 10.29 24.42 -19.23
C GLU A 223 11.42 25.37 -19.64
N PRO A 224 12.69 24.90 -19.71
CA PRO A 224 13.75 25.73 -20.22
C PRO A 224 13.41 26.09 -21.68
N SER A 225 13.24 27.38 -21.94
CA SER A 225 12.79 27.92 -23.23
C SER A 225 13.71 27.58 -24.41
N SER A 226 14.87 26.96 -24.16
CA SER A 226 15.88 26.60 -25.15
C SER A 226 15.82 25.16 -25.67
N SER A 227 14.92 24.29 -25.20
CA SER A 227 14.87 22.86 -25.61
C SER A 227 13.60 22.44 -26.36
N ARG A 228 12.91 23.36 -27.04
CA ARG A 228 11.74 23.03 -27.89
C ARG A 228 12.06 22.10 -29.07
N ASP A 229 13.32 22.00 -29.48
CA ASP A 229 13.69 21.26 -30.69
C ASP A 229 14.23 19.84 -30.44
N LEU A 230 14.48 19.45 -29.19
CA LEU A 230 14.94 18.09 -28.84
C LEU A 230 13.88 17.39 -27.98
N ARG A 231 12.72 17.16 -28.57
CA ARG A 231 11.66 16.34 -27.97
C ARG A 231 12.14 14.88 -27.93
N SER A 232 12.79 14.51 -26.83
CA SER A 232 13.22 13.12 -26.62
C SER A 232 11.98 12.20 -26.56
N PRO A 233 12.04 10.97 -27.12
CA PRO A 233 10.92 10.02 -27.13
C PRO A 233 10.34 9.74 -25.73
N TRP A 234 11.15 9.87 -24.69
CA TRP A 234 10.80 9.65 -23.29
C TRP A 234 9.84 10.71 -22.73
N ALA A 235 9.94 11.96 -23.19
CA ALA A 235 9.01 13.03 -22.80
C ALA A 235 7.58 12.76 -23.32
N GLN A 236 7.48 12.10 -24.48
CA GLN A 236 6.19 11.71 -25.05
C GLN A 236 5.53 10.58 -24.24
N GLN A 237 6.31 9.58 -23.82
CA GLN A 237 5.81 8.48 -22.98
C GLN A 237 5.37 8.94 -21.59
N SER A 238 6.07 9.92 -21.00
CA SER A 238 5.65 10.57 -19.75
C SER A 238 4.30 11.29 -19.91
N ASN A 239 4.12 12.03 -21.01
CA ASN A 239 2.86 12.73 -21.28
C ASN A 239 1.69 11.77 -21.51
N ASP A 240 1.91 10.64 -22.17
CA ASP A 240 0.87 9.62 -22.33
C ASP A 240 0.49 8.98 -20.99
N SER A 241 1.47 8.76 -20.11
CA SER A 241 1.24 8.26 -18.75
C SER A 241 0.42 9.24 -17.91
N VAL A 242 0.74 10.54 -17.98
CA VAL A 242 0.00 11.60 -17.28
C VAL A 242 -1.42 11.72 -17.82
N ARG A 243 -1.61 11.65 -19.14
CA ARG A 243 -2.94 11.62 -19.76
C ARG A 243 -3.76 10.41 -19.35
N LEU A 244 -3.12 9.25 -19.20
CA LEU A 244 -3.80 8.04 -18.71
C LEU A 244 -4.26 8.22 -17.25
N VAL A 245 -3.41 8.79 -16.40
CA VAL A 245 -3.75 9.09 -15.00
C VAL A 245 -4.89 10.11 -14.92
N GLU A 246 -4.83 11.20 -15.70
CA GLU A 246 -5.93 12.17 -15.77
C GLU A 246 -7.23 11.54 -16.28
N ALA A 247 -7.16 10.66 -17.28
CA ALA A 247 -8.34 9.96 -17.78
C ALA A 247 -8.96 9.07 -16.69
N VAL A 248 -8.12 8.32 -15.97
CA VAL A 248 -8.56 7.48 -14.84
C VAL A 248 -9.15 8.32 -13.71
N GLU A 249 -8.53 9.46 -13.36
CA GLU A 249 -9.06 10.38 -12.36
C GLU A 249 -10.41 10.97 -12.78
N ARG A 250 -10.57 11.36 -14.04
CA ARG A 250 -11.86 11.84 -14.57
C ARG A 250 -12.93 10.76 -14.51
N THR A 251 -12.59 9.51 -14.85
CA THR A 251 -13.52 8.39 -14.74
C THR A 251 -13.89 8.10 -13.28
N LEU A 252 -12.93 8.16 -12.35
CA LEU A 252 -13.19 8.02 -10.92
C LEU A 252 -14.07 9.14 -10.37
N ALA A 253 -13.82 10.40 -10.76
CA ALA A 253 -14.62 11.54 -10.37
C ALA A 253 -16.07 11.42 -10.86
N MET A 254 -16.26 11.03 -12.13
CA MET A 254 -17.59 10.77 -12.68
C MET A 254 -18.31 9.64 -11.95
N ASN A 255 -17.62 8.55 -11.60
CA ASN A 255 -18.21 7.45 -10.83
C ASN A 255 -18.57 7.85 -9.39
N LEU A 256 -17.74 8.65 -8.73
CA LEU A 256 -17.99 9.16 -7.38
C LEU A 256 -19.18 10.10 -7.33
N ASP A 257 -19.33 10.97 -8.33
CA ASP A 257 -20.50 11.84 -8.46
C ASP A 257 -21.76 11.04 -8.78
N GLY A 258 -21.66 10.02 -9.63
CA GLY A 258 -22.73 9.05 -9.87
C GLY A 258 -23.19 8.35 -8.60
N MET A 259 -22.25 7.80 -7.81
CA MET A 259 -22.58 7.19 -6.50
C MET A 259 -23.22 8.18 -5.53
N ARG A 260 -22.72 9.42 -5.46
CA ARG A 260 -23.33 10.46 -4.61
C ARG A 260 -24.78 10.75 -5.01
N GLN A 261 -25.07 10.80 -6.31
CA GLN A 261 -26.44 11.01 -6.78
C GLN A 261 -27.35 9.83 -6.45
N VAL A 262 -26.88 8.59 -6.62
CA VAL A 262 -27.64 7.39 -6.24
C VAL A 262 -27.95 7.38 -4.75
N VAL A 263 -26.95 7.58 -3.89
CA VAL A 263 -27.14 7.63 -2.43
C VAL A 263 -28.09 8.75 -2.03
N ARG A 264 -27.98 9.94 -2.65
CA ARG A 264 -28.90 11.06 -2.39
C ARG A 264 -30.33 10.73 -2.84
N SER A 265 -30.50 10.01 -3.95
CA SER A 265 -31.82 9.61 -4.45
C SER A 265 -32.49 8.56 -3.55
N GLU A 266 -31.75 7.58 -3.04
CA GLU A 266 -32.27 6.59 -2.09
C GLU A 266 -32.60 7.21 -0.72
N MET A 267 -31.79 8.17 -0.28
CA MET A 267 -32.05 8.91 0.96
C MET A 267 -33.30 9.79 0.85
N MET A 268 -33.54 10.41 -0.31
CA MET A 268 -34.79 11.14 -0.59
C MET A 268 -36.00 10.21 -0.68
N ALA A 269 -35.85 9.04 -1.32
CA ALA A 269 -36.91 8.05 -1.44
C ALA A 269 -37.32 7.47 -0.08
N SER A 270 -36.35 7.13 0.78
CA SER A 270 -36.62 6.64 2.14
C SER A 270 -37.28 7.70 3.04
N MET A 271 -36.91 8.98 2.91
CA MET A 271 -37.59 10.08 3.63
C MET A 271 -39.02 10.32 3.13
N SER A 272 -39.30 10.10 1.84
CA SER A 272 -40.66 10.19 1.30
C SER A 272 -41.58 9.05 1.76
N VAL A 273 -41.04 7.87 2.04
CA VAL A 273 -41.82 6.73 2.53
C VAL A 273 -42.12 6.87 4.03
N ALA A 274 -41.19 7.41 4.80
CA ALA A 274 -41.38 7.67 6.24
C ALA A 274 -42.44 8.75 6.56
N GLY A 275 -42.83 9.58 5.58
CA GLY A 275 -43.81 10.65 5.75
C GLY A 275 -45.27 10.28 5.49
N ARG A 276 -45.59 9.03 5.10
CA ARG A 276 -46.95 8.66 4.67
C ARG A 276 -47.77 7.83 5.67
N ASP A 277 -47.14 7.26 6.71
CA ASP A 277 -47.81 6.41 7.71
C ASP A 277 -47.71 6.93 9.16
N SER A 278 -47.89 8.23 9.37
CA SER A 278 -48.00 8.80 10.72
C SER A 278 -49.45 9.18 11.07
N THR A 279 -50.39 8.24 10.95
CA THR A 279 -51.65 8.30 11.72
C THR A 279 -51.36 7.82 13.13
N TRP A 280 -50.77 8.70 13.95
CA TRP A 280 -50.69 8.48 15.40
C TRP A 280 -52.09 8.69 16.01
N PRO A 281 -52.56 7.80 16.89
CA PRO A 281 -53.80 8.02 17.61
C PRO A 281 -53.61 9.22 18.55
N ARG A 282 -54.52 10.18 18.41
CA ARG A 282 -54.63 11.40 19.23
C ARG A 282 -54.99 10.97 20.65
N SER A 283 -54.00 10.96 21.54
CA SER A 283 -54.22 10.78 22.97
C SER A 283 -54.61 12.13 23.56
N ASP A 284 -55.90 12.30 23.84
CA ASP A 284 -56.39 13.40 24.66
C ASP A 284 -55.83 13.26 26.07
N GLY A 285 -55.16 14.31 26.55
CA GLY A 285 -54.58 14.40 27.88
C GLY A 285 -54.46 15.86 28.31
N PRO A 286 -54.66 16.17 29.61
CA PRO A 286 -55.39 17.35 30.04
C PRO A 286 -54.54 18.62 30.15
N GLU A 287 -55.27 19.75 30.10
CA GLU A 287 -54.83 21.10 30.43
C GLU A 287 -53.91 21.15 31.66
N VAL A 288 -52.69 21.64 31.46
CA VAL A 288 -51.85 22.16 32.54
C VAL A 288 -51.62 23.65 32.29
N VAL A 289 -52.45 24.40 33.01
CA VAL A 289 -52.29 25.72 33.61
C VAL A 289 -50.98 26.47 33.30
N ASN A 290 -51.19 27.63 32.68
CA ASN A 290 -50.39 28.85 32.63
C ASN A 290 -49.49 29.09 33.85
N GLN A 291 -48.19 29.33 33.63
CA GLN A 291 -47.40 30.18 34.51
C GLN A 291 -46.38 31.00 33.70
N ASP A 292 -46.61 32.30 33.74
CA ASP A 292 -45.72 33.38 33.34
C ASP A 292 -44.28 33.16 33.83
N LYS A 293 -43.29 33.41 32.96
CA LYS A 293 -42.01 34.01 33.35
C LYS A 293 -41.24 34.57 32.14
N GLU A 294 -40.75 35.78 32.38
CA GLU A 294 -40.18 36.78 31.48
C GLU A 294 -38.90 36.39 30.73
N PRO A 295 -38.52 37.15 29.67
CA PRO A 295 -37.25 37.00 28.98
C PRO A 295 -36.12 37.77 29.68
N PHE A 296 -35.08 37.07 30.11
CA PHE A 296 -33.88 37.68 30.71
C PHE A 296 -32.58 37.25 30.01
N PHE A 297 -32.02 38.17 29.20
CA PHE A 297 -30.57 38.42 28.95
C PHE A 297 -29.71 37.26 28.35
N LYS A 298 -28.55 37.42 27.70
CA LYS A 298 -27.60 38.53 27.47
C LYS A 298 -26.69 38.15 26.28
N ARG A 299 -26.52 39.12 25.39
CA ARG A 299 -25.34 39.46 24.59
C ARG A 299 -24.01 39.00 25.23
N TRP A 300 -23.18 38.25 24.49
CA TRP A 300 -21.74 38.19 24.71
C TRP A 300 -21.03 38.39 23.36
N GLY A 301 -20.32 39.49 23.28
CA GLY A 301 -19.21 39.68 22.35
C GLY A 301 -17.96 39.95 23.18
N ARG A 302 -16.90 39.20 22.91
CA ARG A 302 -15.56 39.70 22.60
C ARG A 302 -14.72 38.53 22.10
#